data_AF-A0A086M427-F1
#
_entry.id   AF-A0A086M427-F1
#
_cell.length_a   1.000
_cell.length_b   1.000
_cell.length_c   1.000
_cell.angle_alpha   90.00
_cell.angle_beta   90.00
_cell.angle_gamma   90.00
#
_symmetry.space_group_name_H-M   'P 1'
#
loop_
_entity.id
_entity.type
_entity.pdbx_description
1 polymer ?
#
loop_
_entity_poly.entity_id
_entity_poly.type
_entity_poly.pdbx_seq_one_letter_code
_entity_poly.pdbx_strand_id
1 'polypeptide(L)'
;MPVLYHLTLQKPTAIVHALQGNFSAPRAQEVVVSRGRVLELLRPDDQGKLQAISSTEVFGIIRSIAAFRLTGANRDYLAIGSDSGRLAIVQFSAEKNEFERVHCETYGKTGARKQL
;
A
#
# COMPACT_ATOMS: atom_id res chain seq x y z
N MET A 1 13.50 -36.21 1.37
CA MET A 1 13.75 -34.80 0.96
C MET A 1 13.19 -33.91 2.06
N PRO A 2 13.96 -32.98 2.64
CA PRO A 2 13.43 -32.08 3.66
C PRO A 2 12.41 -31.10 3.04
N VAL A 3 11.39 -30.77 3.83
CA VAL A 3 10.37 -29.75 3.49
C VAL A 3 10.57 -28.59 4.47
N LEU A 4 10.60 -27.35 3.95
CA LEU A 4 10.81 -26.14 4.73
C LEU A 4 9.57 -25.23 4.66
N TYR A 5 9.32 -24.47 5.73
CA TYR A 5 8.23 -23.49 5.82
C TYR A 5 8.78 -22.12 6.21
N HIS A 6 8.41 -21.08 5.45
CA HIS A 6 8.82 -19.70 5.70
C HIS A 6 7.73 -18.95 6.47
N LEU A 7 8.11 -18.30 7.58
CA LEU A 7 7.23 -17.47 8.40
C LEU A 7 7.94 -16.18 8.83
N THR A 8 7.26 -15.04 8.69
CA THR A 8 7.76 -13.74 9.15
C THR A 8 7.39 -13.54 10.63
N LEU A 9 8.36 -13.55 11.54
CA LEU A 9 8.12 -13.25 12.97
C LEU A 9 7.98 -11.74 13.24
N GLN A 10 8.83 -10.94 12.59
CA GLN A 10 8.81 -9.49 12.68
C GLN A 10 8.79 -8.90 11.28
N LYS A 11 7.78 -8.07 11.00
CA LYS A 11 7.65 -7.38 9.73
C LYS A 11 8.77 -6.33 9.55
N PRO A 12 9.18 -6.02 8.31
CA PRO A 12 10.11 -4.93 8.05
C PRO A 12 9.60 -3.61 8.64
N THR A 13 10.46 -2.83 9.28
CA THR A 13 10.08 -1.58 9.95
C THR A 13 10.52 -0.33 9.18
N ALA A 14 11.48 -0.43 8.26
CA ALA A 14 11.94 0.71 7.46
C ALA A 14 10.84 1.25 6.55
N ILE A 15 10.59 2.56 6.59
CA ILE A 15 9.63 3.24 5.72
C ILE A 15 10.37 3.75 4.49
N VAL A 16 10.00 3.26 3.32
CA VAL A 16 10.57 3.66 2.03
C VAL A 16 9.78 4.82 1.43
N HIS A 17 8.45 4.78 1.56
CA HIS A 17 7.54 5.82 1.09
C HIS A 17 6.46 6.08 2.13
N ALA A 18 6.00 7.32 2.23
CA ALA A 18 4.88 7.72 3.08
C ALA A 18 4.03 8.77 2.36
N LEU A 19 2.71 8.62 2.42
CA LEU A 19 1.74 9.53 1.82
C LEU A 19 0.62 9.85 2.81
N GLN A 20 0.30 11.12 2.96
CA GLN A 20 -0.87 11.55 3.72
C GLN A 20 -2.11 11.58 2.81
N GLY A 21 -3.27 11.20 3.35
CA GLY A 21 -4.54 11.27 2.63
C GLY A 21 -5.74 10.91 3.50
N ASN A 22 -6.92 10.93 2.89
CA ASN A 22 -8.18 10.46 3.44
C ASN A 22 -8.53 9.12 2.78
N PHE A 23 -8.01 8.00 3.27
CA PHE A 23 -8.15 6.70 2.59
C PHE A 23 -9.39 5.93 3.05
N SER A 24 -9.69 5.93 4.34
CA SER A 24 -10.84 5.19 4.87
C SER A 24 -12.14 5.98 4.84
N ALA A 25 -12.07 7.30 5.08
CA ALA A 25 -13.23 8.14 5.31
C ALA A 25 -12.93 9.61 5.00
N PRO A 26 -13.95 10.42 4.68
CA PRO A 26 -13.76 11.85 4.44
C PRO A 26 -13.12 12.54 5.65
N ARG A 27 -12.16 13.43 5.41
CA ARG A 27 -11.43 14.20 6.44
C ARG A 27 -10.61 13.36 7.44
N ALA A 28 -10.55 12.04 7.32
CA ALA A 28 -9.69 11.21 8.13
C ALA A 28 -8.22 11.54 7.84
N GLN A 29 -7.44 11.96 8.83
CA GLN A 29 -6.02 12.22 8.64
C GLN A 29 -5.23 10.93 8.78
N GLU A 30 -4.82 10.36 7.66
CA GLU A 30 -4.18 9.05 7.63
C GLU A 30 -2.89 9.10 6.84
N VAL A 31 -2.01 8.15 7.12
CA VAL A 31 -0.72 8.02 6.44
C VAL A 31 -0.59 6.60 5.92
N VAL A 32 -0.52 6.45 4.61
CA VAL A 32 -0.12 5.18 3.99
C VAL A 32 1.40 5.12 3.96
N VAL A 33 1.97 4.02 4.43
CA VAL A 33 3.41 3.77 4.39
C VAL A 33 3.73 2.49 3.64
N SER A 34 4.81 2.53 2.86
CA SER A 34 5.40 1.34 2.24
C SER A 34 6.66 0.95 3.00
N ARG A 35 6.73 -0.31 3.42
CA ARG A 35 7.90 -0.93 4.04
C ARG A 35 8.53 -2.00 3.14
N GLY A 36 8.75 -1.62 1.87
CA GLY A 36 9.28 -2.48 0.82
C GLY A 36 8.24 -3.46 0.28
N ARG A 37 7.94 -4.53 1.03
CA ARG A 37 6.97 -5.58 0.66
C ARG A 37 5.65 -5.55 1.45
N VAL A 38 5.52 -4.58 2.34
CA VAL A 38 4.33 -4.39 3.19
C VAL A 38 3.77 -2.99 2.93
N LEU A 39 2.46 -2.92 2.68
CA LEU A 39 1.71 -1.68 2.60
C LEU A 39 0.89 -1.54 3.88
N GLU A 40 1.00 -0.41 4.58
CA GLU A 40 0.26 -0.17 5.81
C GLU A 40 -0.50 1.15 5.77
N LEU A 41 -1.67 1.16 6.39
CA LEU A 41 -2.43 2.37 6.67
C LEU A 41 -2.28 2.70 8.15
N LEU A 42 -1.77 3.89 8.46
CA LEU A 42 -1.60 4.41 9.80
C LEU A 42 -2.57 5.56 10.06
N ARG A 43 -3.02 5.69 11.30
CA ARG A 43 -3.82 6.83 11.76
C ARG A 43 -3.38 7.23 13.17
N PRO A 44 -3.28 8.53 13.48
CA PRO A 44 -3.09 8.99 14.85
C PRO A 44 -4.34 8.68 15.69
N ASP A 45 -4.12 8.24 16.93
CA ASP A 45 -5.17 8.18 17.94
C ASP A 45 -5.43 9.57 18.57
N ASP A 46 -6.35 9.62 19.53
CA ASP A 46 -6.72 10.87 20.23
C ASP A 46 -5.55 11.47 21.04
N GLN A 47 -4.51 10.68 21.33
CA GLN A 47 -3.28 11.13 22.00
C GLN A 47 -2.18 11.52 21.00
N GLY A 48 -2.47 11.45 19.69
CA GLY A 48 -1.53 11.77 18.62
C GLY A 48 -0.52 10.65 18.30
N LYS A 49 -0.67 9.45 18.88
CA LYS A 49 0.20 8.31 18.60
C LYS A 49 -0.29 7.56 17.36
N LEU A 50 0.63 7.27 16.45
CA LEU A 50 0.30 6.53 15.22
C LEU A 50 0.00 5.06 15.53
N GLN A 51 -1.15 4.59 15.06
CA GLN A 51 -1.58 3.20 15.12
C GLN A 51 -1.77 2.64 13.71
N ALA A 52 -1.40 1.37 13.52
CA ALA A 52 -1.63 0.67 12.26
C ALA A 52 -3.07 0.16 12.19
N ILE A 53 -3.83 0.66 11.22
CA ILE A 53 -5.21 0.23 10.95
C ILE A 53 -5.19 -1.08 10.17
N SER A 54 -4.37 -1.13 9.11
CA SER A 54 -4.23 -2.27 8.23
C SER A 54 -2.78 -2.44 7.79
N SER A 55 -2.37 -3.69 7.57
CA SER A 55 -1.01 -4.07 7.18
C SER A 55 -1.08 -5.28 6.26
N THR A 56 -0.77 -5.06 4.99
CA THR A 56 -0.92 -6.05 3.92
C THR A 56 0.43 -6.36 3.29
N GLU A 57 0.81 -7.63 3.21
CA GLU A 57 1.94 -8.06 2.39
C GLU A 57 1.54 -8.04 0.92
N VAL A 58 2.31 -7.34 0.08
CA VAL A 58 2.02 -7.19 -1.35
C VAL A 58 2.67 -8.27 -2.22
N PHE A 59 3.54 -9.12 -1.63
CA PHE A 59 4.31 -10.16 -2.31
C PHE A 59 5.09 -9.64 -3.55
N GLY A 60 5.67 -8.45 -3.41
CA GLY A 60 6.49 -7.79 -4.42
C GLY A 60 7.25 -6.63 -3.80
N ILE A 61 7.91 -5.84 -4.64
CA ILE A 61 8.69 -4.67 -4.23
C ILE A 61 7.94 -3.42 -4.68
N ILE A 62 7.45 -2.64 -3.72
CA ILE A 62 6.87 -1.33 -3.98
C ILE A 62 8.01 -0.36 -4.30
N ARG A 63 7.96 0.27 -5.48
CA ARG A 63 8.99 1.20 -5.98
C ARG A 63 8.52 2.65 -6.07
N SER A 64 7.21 2.85 -6.17
CA SER A 64 6.59 4.16 -6.12
C SER A 64 5.15 4.03 -5.65
N ILE A 65 4.67 5.05 -4.95
CA ILE A 65 3.26 5.20 -4.57
C ILE A 65 2.84 6.64 -4.82
N ALA A 66 1.59 6.84 -5.25
CA ALA A 66 0.98 8.15 -5.38
C ALA A 66 -0.48 8.09 -4.93
N ALA A 67 -0.92 9.07 -4.17
CA ALA A 67 -2.32 9.23 -3.79
C ALA A 67 -3.01 10.18 -4.77
N PHE A 68 -4.26 9.87 -5.13
CA PHE A 68 -5.06 10.76 -5.97
C PHE A 68 -6.54 10.65 -5.63
N ARG A 69 -7.30 11.69 -6.00
CA ARG A 69 -8.73 11.78 -5.76
C ARG A 69 -9.45 12.12 -7.06
N LEU A 70 -10.55 11.43 -7.32
CA LEU A 70 -11.44 11.78 -8.42
C LEU A 70 -12.29 13.00 -8.07
N THR A 71 -12.64 13.81 -9.06
CA THR A 71 -13.50 14.99 -8.86
C THR A 71 -14.84 14.58 -8.22
N GLY A 72 -15.19 15.23 -7.11
CA GLY A 72 -16.41 14.91 -6.35
C GLY A 72 -16.31 13.70 -5.42
N ALA A 73 -15.22 12.92 -5.47
CA ALA A 73 -14.96 11.86 -4.50
C ALA A 73 -14.51 12.44 -3.15
N ASN A 74 -14.66 11.65 -2.09
CA ASN A 74 -14.35 12.04 -0.72
C ASN A 74 -13.30 11.12 -0.05
N ARG A 75 -12.74 10.16 -0.83
CA ARG A 75 -11.69 9.23 -0.41
C ARG A 75 -10.60 9.20 -1.47
N ASP A 76 -9.38 8.98 -1.02
CA ASP A 76 -8.19 8.87 -1.86
C ASP A 76 -7.97 7.43 -2.32
N TYR A 77 -7.60 7.31 -3.59
CA TYR A 77 -7.07 6.10 -4.19
C TYR A 77 -5.55 6.12 -4.10
N LEU A 78 -4.95 4.93 -4.21
CA LEU A 78 -3.51 4.76 -4.24
C LEU A 78 -3.10 4.10 -5.55
N ALA A 79 -2.30 4.80 -6.34
CA ALA A 79 -1.58 4.22 -7.47
C ALA A 79 -0.24 3.64 -6.97
N ILE A 80 0.03 2.38 -7.31
CA ILE A 80 1.22 1.65 -6.88
C ILE A 80 2.00 1.21 -8.11
N GLY A 81 3.26 1.65 -8.18
CA GLY A 81 4.27 1.10 -9.08
C GLY A 81 5.11 0.04 -8.35
N SER A 82 5.07 -1.19 -8.84
CA SER A 82 5.85 -2.31 -8.31
C SER A 82 6.73 -2.97 -9.37
N ASP A 83 7.52 -3.95 -8.94
CA ASP A 83 8.26 -4.85 -9.82
C ASP A 83 7.36 -5.83 -10.61
N SER A 84 6.04 -5.75 -10.50
CA SER A 84 5.13 -6.64 -11.22
C SER A 84 5.03 -6.38 -12.73
N GLY A 85 5.53 -5.24 -13.23
CA GLY A 85 5.27 -4.78 -14.60
C GLY A 85 3.82 -4.32 -14.83
N ARG A 86 3.08 -4.05 -13.75
CA ARG A 86 1.70 -3.58 -13.75
C ARG A 86 1.56 -2.28 -12.98
N LEU A 87 0.60 -1.45 -13.40
CA LEU A 87 0.14 -0.31 -12.64
C LEU A 87 -1.11 -0.75 -11.87
N ALA A 88 -1.03 -0.80 -10.55
CA ALA A 88 -2.15 -1.16 -9.69
C ALA A 88 -2.74 0.10 -9.06
N ILE A 89 -4.07 0.22 -9.10
CA ILE A 89 -4.82 1.22 -8.35
C ILE A 89 -5.60 0.49 -7.28
N VAL A 90 -5.42 0.89 -6.03
CA VAL A 90 -6.09 0.30 -4.87
C VAL A 90 -6.89 1.36 -4.11
N GLN A 91 -7.93 0.91 -3.42
CA GLN A 91 -8.73 1.71 -2.51
C GLN A 91 -8.81 0.98 -1.17
N PHE A 92 -8.80 1.70 -0.06
CA PHE A 92 -8.98 1.09 1.24
C PHE A 92 -10.47 0.87 1.55
N SER A 93 -10.83 -0.36 1.91
CA SER A 93 -12.16 -0.75 2.36
C SER A 93 -12.19 -0.85 3.88
N ALA A 94 -12.83 0.12 4.53
CA ALA A 94 -12.97 0.15 5.99
C ALA A 94 -13.83 -1.02 6.52
N GLU A 95 -14.75 -1.53 5.71
CA GLU A 95 -15.62 -2.65 6.08
C GLU A 95 -14.85 -3.97 6.18
N LYS A 96 -13.90 -4.18 5.25
CA LYS A 96 -13.05 -5.39 5.22
C LYS A 96 -11.69 -5.21 5.89
N ASN A 97 -11.34 -3.97 6.24
CA ASN A 97 -10.03 -3.58 6.75
C ASN A 97 -8.87 -3.96 5.81
N GLU A 98 -9.09 -3.88 4.50
CA GLU A 98 -8.13 -4.29 3.46
C GLU A 98 -8.01 -3.29 2.31
N PHE A 99 -6.89 -3.35 1.59
CA PHE A 99 -6.73 -2.64 0.33
C PHE A 99 -7.32 -3.47 -0.82
N GLU A 100 -8.40 -2.98 -1.39
CA GLU A 100 -9.05 -3.59 -2.54
C GLU A 100 -8.44 -3.04 -3.84
N ARG A 101 -8.10 -3.95 -4.74
CA ARG A 101 -7.57 -3.60 -6.06
C ARG A 101 -8.70 -3.22 -7.01
N VAL A 102 -8.79 -1.93 -7.32
CA VAL A 102 -9.80 -1.37 -8.22
C VAL A 102 -9.40 -1.52 -9.69
N HIS A 103 -8.11 -1.37 -9.98
CA HIS A 103 -7.59 -1.48 -11.34
C HIS A 103 -6.17 -2.08 -11.36
N CYS A 104 -5.82 -2.76 -12.44
CA CYS A 104 -4.56 -3.49 -12.55
C CYS A 104 -4.18 -3.70 -14.02
N GLU A 105 -3.49 -2.73 -14.61
CA GLU A 105 -3.13 -2.77 -16.02
C GLU A 105 -1.70 -3.26 -16.21
N THR A 106 -1.48 -4.12 -17.21
CA THR A 106 -0.15 -4.65 -17.52
C THR A 106 0.50 -3.77 -18.59
N TYR A 107 1.66 -3.19 -18.27
CA TYR A 107 2.41 -2.36 -19.22
C TYR A 107 3.79 -2.95 -19.57
N GLY A 108 4.25 -3.96 -18.84
CA GLY A 108 5.58 -4.52 -19.04
C GLY A 108 5.79 -5.89 -18.39
N LYS A 109 7.01 -6.40 -18.52
CA LYS A 109 7.43 -7.65 -17.88
C LYS A 109 7.80 -7.40 -16.41
N THR A 110 7.72 -8.45 -15.60
CA THR A 110 8.09 -8.43 -14.18
C THR A 110 9.59 -8.15 -13.96
N GLY A 111 9.94 -7.62 -12.78
CA GLY A 111 11.29 -7.26 -12.33
C GLY A 111 11.58 -5.76 -12.36
N ALA A 112 12.56 -5.33 -11.55
CA ALA A 112 13.08 -3.97 -11.58
C ALA A 112 14.04 -3.78 -12.76
N ARG A 113 13.49 -3.45 -13.94
CA ARG A 113 14.24 -3.33 -15.19
C ARG A 113 14.67 -1.88 -15.46
N LYS A 114 15.83 -1.71 -16.08
CA LYS A 114 16.20 -0.47 -16.79
C LYS A 114 15.67 -0.59 -18.21
N GLN A 115 14.99 0.44 -18.71
CA GLN A 115 14.78 0.61 -20.14
C GLN A 115 16.05 1.27 -20.70
N LEU A 116 16.68 0.57 -21.65
CA LEU A 116 17.71 1.12 -22.53
C LEU A 116 17.02 1.64 -23.79
#